data_AF-A0A8T6SGV3-F1
#
_entry.id   AF-A0A8T6SGV3-F1
#
_cell.length_a   1.000
_cell.length_b   1.000
_cell.length_c   1.000
_cell.angle_alpha   90.00
_cell.angle_beta   90.00
_cell.angle_gamma   90.00
#
_symmetry.space_group_name_H-M   'P 1'
#
loop_
_entity.id
_entity.type
_entity.pdbx_description
1 polymer ?
#
loop_
_entity_poly.entity_id
_entity_poly.type
_entity_poly.pdbx_seq_one_letter_code
_entity_poly.pdbx_strand_id
1 'polypeptide(L)'
;MDTGRSFFGKRKAVLRGHIFSLAVLPNYRHRGIGSTLLALAINAANDKGTKETFLEVRKSNKAAIGLYKDFGMETVGEVPGYYADGETAKVMAAPLIQYNEMVETIIEKIKKAGSYSVD
;
A
#
# COMPACT_ATOMS: atom_id res chain seq x y z
N MET A 1 -5.85 8.18 -7.22
CA MET A 1 -6.99 7.24 -7.17
C MET A 1 -7.36 6.89 -8.58
N ASP A 2 -7.85 5.68 -8.79
CA ASP A 2 -8.22 5.19 -10.11
C ASP A 2 -9.52 4.39 -10.03
N THR A 3 -10.42 4.57 -11.00
CA THR A 3 -11.63 3.77 -11.12
C THR A 3 -11.35 2.62 -12.08
N GLY A 4 -11.35 1.40 -11.56
CA GLY A 4 -11.09 0.22 -12.37
C GLY A 4 -11.82 -1.01 -11.87
N ARG A 5 -11.64 -2.12 -12.59
CA ARG A 5 -12.16 -3.41 -12.13
C ARG A 5 -11.51 -3.76 -10.80
N SER A 6 -12.33 -4.17 -9.84
CA SER A 6 -11.84 -4.68 -8.57
C SER A 6 -10.93 -5.88 -8.78
N PHE A 7 -9.84 -5.94 -8.02
CA PHE A 7 -8.98 -7.12 -7.97
C PHE A 7 -9.66 -8.31 -7.25
N PHE A 8 -10.65 -8.04 -6.38
CA PHE A 8 -11.27 -9.03 -5.50
C PHE A 8 -12.76 -9.30 -5.81
N GLY A 9 -13.40 -8.44 -6.61
CA GLY A 9 -14.82 -8.56 -6.97
C GLY A 9 -15.03 -9.03 -8.42
N LYS A 10 -16.07 -9.84 -8.67
CA LYS A 10 -16.47 -10.21 -10.03
C LYS A 10 -17.02 -8.99 -10.78
N ARG A 11 -16.20 -8.41 -11.67
CA ARG A 11 -16.57 -7.40 -12.70
C ARG A 11 -17.16 -6.07 -12.19
N LYS A 12 -17.06 -5.74 -10.91
CA LYS A 12 -17.50 -4.46 -10.38
C LYS A 12 -16.39 -3.41 -10.55
N ALA A 13 -16.73 -2.26 -11.12
CA ALA A 13 -15.86 -1.09 -11.07
C ALA A 13 -15.89 -0.51 -9.65
N VAL A 14 -14.71 -0.25 -9.09
CA VAL A 14 -14.52 0.32 -7.77
C VAL A 14 -13.49 1.45 -7.83
N LEU A 15 -13.58 2.37 -6.87
CA LEU A 15 -12.53 3.35 -6.66
C LEU A 15 -11.37 2.70 -5.91
N ARG A 16 -10.16 2.83 -6.44
CA ARG A 16 -8.94 2.18 -5.94
C ARG A 16 -7.89 3.20 -5.53
N GLY A 17 -7.23 2.96 -4.41
CA GLY A 17 -6.04 3.71 -4.01
C GLY A 17 -4.81 3.16 -4.71
N HIS A 18 -4.14 3.96 -5.53
CA HIS A 18 -2.89 3.57 -6.18
C HIS A 18 -1.72 4.20 -5.44
N ILE A 19 -0.83 3.36 -4.90
CA ILE A 19 0.38 3.81 -4.22
C ILE A 19 1.51 3.83 -5.26
N PHE A 20 1.83 5.02 -5.77
CA PHE A 20 2.82 5.19 -6.83
C PHE A 20 4.27 5.04 -6.37
N SER A 21 4.61 5.59 -5.21
CA SER A 21 5.97 5.56 -4.69
C SER A 21 5.98 5.62 -3.18
N LEU A 22 6.80 4.77 -2.58
CA LEU A 22 7.11 4.75 -1.15
C LEU A 22 8.56 4.35 -1.02
N ALA A 23 9.36 5.20 -0.36
CA ALA A 23 10.78 4.98 -0.19
C ALA A 23 11.22 5.38 1.21
N VAL A 24 12.14 4.59 1.75
CA VAL A 24 12.87 4.90 2.98
C VAL A 24 14.35 4.76 2.67
N LEU A 25 15.11 5.81 2.98
CA LEU A 25 16.57 5.81 2.84
C LEU A 25 17.17 4.62 3.61
N PRO A 26 18.19 3.91 3.07
CA PRO A 26 18.72 2.68 3.66
C PRO A 26 19.02 2.78 5.16
N ASN A 27 19.65 3.86 5.61
CA ASN A 27 20.05 4.08 7.01
C ASN A 27 18.87 4.27 7.98
N TYR A 28 17.66 4.45 7.46
CA TYR A 28 16.43 4.69 8.23
C TYR A 28 15.44 3.53 8.13
N ARG A 29 15.79 2.44 7.43
CA ARG A 29 14.94 1.24 7.33
C ARG A 29 14.90 0.48 8.66
N HIS A 30 13.95 -0.44 8.77
CA HIS A 30 13.73 -1.28 9.97
C HIS A 30 13.41 -0.51 11.26
N ARG A 31 12.94 0.74 11.12
CA ARG A 31 12.50 1.60 12.24
C ARG A 31 10.99 1.88 12.21
N GLY A 32 10.21 1.07 11.50
CA GLY A 32 8.76 1.27 11.33
C GLY A 32 8.33 2.35 10.34
N ILE A 33 9.26 3.17 9.82
CA ILE A 33 8.96 4.31 8.92
C ILE A 33 8.16 3.88 7.68
N GLY A 34 8.57 2.79 7.01
CA GLY A 34 7.87 2.30 5.82
C GLY A 34 6.42 1.90 6.11
N SER A 35 6.19 1.20 7.22
CA SER A 35 4.85 0.82 7.68
C SER A 35 4.00 2.04 8.03
N THR A 36 4.59 3.04 8.70
CA THR A 36 3.92 4.30 9.00
C THR A 36 3.51 5.05 7.74
N LEU A 37 4.43 5.22 6.78
CA LEU A 37 4.12 5.90 5.51
C LEU A 37 3.02 5.16 4.73
N LEU A 38 3.07 3.83 4.71
CA LEU A 38 2.07 3.00 4.05
C LEU A 38 0.69 3.16 4.71
N ALA A 39 0.63 3.10 6.04
CA ALA A 39 -0.61 3.30 6.79
C ALA A 39 -1.22 4.68 6.54
N LEU A 40 -0.40 5.74 6.53
CA LEU A 40 -0.85 7.10 6.23
C LEU A 40 -1.39 7.22 4.80
N ALA A 41 -0.70 6.65 3.82
CA ALA A 41 -1.15 6.65 2.43
C ALA A 41 -2.48 5.90 2.25
N ILE A 42 -2.63 4.76 2.92
CA ILE A 42 -3.86 3.98 2.94
C ILE A 42 -4.99 4.75 3.61
N ASN A 43 -4.74 5.39 4.76
CA ASN A 43 -5.75 6.19 5.46
C ASN A 43 -6.26 7.32 4.56
N ALA A 44 -5.34 8.08 3.95
CA ALA A 44 -5.70 9.15 3.02
C ALA A 44 -6.46 8.67 1.77
N ALA A 45 -6.25 7.42 1.35
CA ALA A 45 -7.03 6.80 0.28
C ALA A 45 -8.42 6.34 0.78
N ASN A 46 -8.51 5.85 2.01
CA ASN A 46 -9.75 5.45 2.65
C ASN A 46 -10.69 6.64 2.85
N ASP A 47 -10.16 7.77 3.32
CA ASP A 47 -10.92 9.03 3.52
C ASP A 47 -11.59 9.53 2.22
N LYS A 48 -11.06 9.11 1.07
CA LYS A 48 -11.59 9.41 -0.26
C LYS A 48 -12.55 8.36 -0.82
N GLY A 49 -12.94 7.37 -0.01
CA GLY A 49 -13.94 6.36 -0.35
C GLY A 49 -13.47 5.26 -1.28
N THR A 50 -12.14 5.01 -1.35
CA THR A 50 -11.62 3.83 -2.06
C THR A 50 -12.19 2.53 -1.47
N LYS A 51 -12.02 1.39 -2.16
CA LYS A 51 -12.45 0.06 -1.67
C LYS A 51 -11.31 -0.93 -1.51
N GLU A 52 -10.23 -0.66 -2.20
CA GLU A 52 -9.02 -1.47 -2.23
C GLU A 52 -7.84 -0.56 -2.57
N THR A 53 -6.65 -0.99 -2.19
CA THR A 53 -5.40 -0.32 -2.57
C THR A 53 -4.52 -1.29 -3.34
N PHE A 54 -3.75 -0.77 -4.28
CA PHE A 54 -2.79 -1.57 -5.04
C PHE A 54 -1.51 -0.79 -5.36
N LEU A 55 -0.49 -1.54 -5.74
CA LEU A 55 0.81 -1.05 -6.15
C LEU A 55 1.53 -2.04 -7.07
N GLU A 56 2.57 -1.55 -7.73
CA GLU A 56 3.55 -2.33 -8.46
C GLU A 56 4.87 -2.40 -7.68
N VAL A 57 5.45 -3.60 -7.56
CA VAL A 57 6.72 -3.81 -6.87
C VAL A 57 7.64 -4.73 -7.65
N ARG A 58 8.93 -4.38 -7.73
CA ARG A 58 9.99 -5.23 -8.30
C ARG A 58 9.92 -6.65 -7.72
N LYS A 59 9.94 -7.67 -8.58
CA LYS A 59 9.91 -9.09 -8.19
C LYS A 59 11.08 -9.48 -7.28
N SER A 60 12.21 -8.80 -7.43
CA SER A 60 13.42 -8.92 -6.62
C SER A 60 13.33 -8.24 -5.25
N ASN A 61 12.43 -7.26 -5.05
CA ASN A 61 12.38 -6.45 -3.82
C ASN A 61 11.64 -7.18 -2.69
N LYS A 62 12.33 -8.17 -2.09
CA LYS A 62 11.76 -9.01 -1.02
C LYS A 62 11.37 -8.23 0.22
N ALA A 63 12.12 -7.18 0.56
CA ALA A 63 11.83 -6.34 1.72
C ALA A 63 10.49 -5.61 1.58
N ALA A 64 10.26 -4.95 0.42
CA ALA A 64 8.99 -4.28 0.17
C ALA A 64 7.82 -5.28 0.05
N ILE A 65 8.04 -6.41 -0.64
CA ILE A 65 7.02 -7.47 -0.73
C ILE A 65 6.62 -7.98 0.66
N GLY A 66 7.58 -8.16 1.57
CA GLY A 66 7.32 -8.54 2.96
C GLY A 66 6.45 -7.50 3.67
N LEU A 67 6.85 -6.23 3.62
CA LEU A 67 6.07 -5.12 4.18
C LEU A 67 4.62 -5.10 3.65
N TYR A 68 4.42 -5.27 2.34
CA TYR A 68 3.09 -5.24 1.75
C TYR A 68 2.24 -6.45 2.17
N LYS A 69 2.86 -7.62 2.33
CA LYS A 69 2.17 -8.81 2.89
C LYS A 69 1.76 -8.62 4.34
N ASP A 70 2.55 -7.92 5.14
CA ASP A 70 2.17 -7.58 6.53
C ASP A 70 0.93 -6.68 6.56
N PHE A 71 0.66 -5.95 5.47
CA PHE A 71 -0.57 -5.19 5.23
C PHE A 71 -1.64 -6.01 4.51
N GLY A 72 -1.58 -7.34 4.54
CA GLY A 72 -2.57 -8.22 3.89
C GLY A 72 -2.54 -8.20 2.37
N MET A 73 -1.58 -7.50 1.74
CA MET A 73 -1.55 -7.44 0.27
C MET A 73 -1.11 -8.78 -0.32
N GLU A 74 -1.86 -9.23 -1.31
CA GLU A 74 -1.55 -10.42 -2.11
C GLU A 74 -1.16 -10.05 -3.54
N THR A 75 -0.42 -10.95 -4.21
CA THR A 75 -0.08 -10.76 -5.63
C THR A 75 -1.30 -11.09 -6.48
N VAL A 76 -1.79 -10.08 -7.21
CA VAL A 76 -2.99 -10.18 -8.07
C VAL A 76 -2.64 -10.18 -9.56
N GLY A 77 -1.37 -9.99 -9.91
CA GLY A 77 -0.87 -10.04 -11.27
C GLY A 77 0.63 -9.74 -11.37
N GLU A 78 1.16 -9.81 -12.58
CA GLU A 78 2.51 -9.40 -12.92
C GLU A 78 2.50 -8.55 -14.20
N VAL A 79 3.41 -7.58 -14.30
CA VAL A 79 3.62 -6.76 -15.48
C VAL A 79 5.07 -6.97 -15.96
N PRO A 80 5.30 -7.79 -17.01
CA PRO A 80 6.62 -8.00 -17.57
C PRO A 80 7.22 -6.69 -18.11
N GLY A 81 8.53 -6.48 -17.94
CA GLY A 81 9.22 -5.31 -18.47
C GLY A 81 8.74 -3.96 -17.93
N TYR A 82 8.14 -3.95 -16.73
CA TYR A 82 7.58 -2.73 -16.14
C TYR A 82 8.65 -1.69 -15.81
N TYR A 83 9.80 -2.15 -15.32
CA TYR A 83 10.92 -1.27 -15.00
C TYR A 83 11.85 -1.11 -16.20
N ALA A 84 12.57 0.01 -16.26
CA ALA A 84 13.44 0.36 -17.39
C ALA A 84 14.58 -0.65 -17.65
N ASP A 85 14.97 -1.41 -16.63
CA ASP A 85 15.95 -2.50 -16.72
C ASP A 85 15.33 -3.83 -17.20
N GLY A 86 14.05 -3.83 -17.57
CA GLY A 86 13.31 -5.01 -18.02
C GLY A 86 12.74 -5.85 -16.88
N GLU A 87 12.92 -5.47 -15.61
CA GLU A 87 12.41 -6.27 -14.50
C GLU A 87 10.87 -6.30 -14.48
N THR A 88 10.32 -7.48 -14.23
CA THR A 88 8.89 -7.69 -13.97
C THR A 88 8.47 -7.05 -12.66
N ALA A 89 7.36 -6.30 -12.68
CA ALA A 89 6.66 -5.90 -11.47
C ALA A 89 5.62 -6.97 -11.07
N LYS A 90 5.49 -7.21 -9.77
CA LYS A 90 4.28 -7.81 -9.19
C LYS A 90 3.28 -6.70 -8.94
N VAL A 91 2.03 -6.92 -9.31
CA VAL A 91 0.91 -6.11 -8.85
C VAL A 91 0.42 -6.72 -7.55
N MET A 92 0.46 -5.95 -6.47
CA MET A 92 -0.03 -6.37 -5.16
C MET A 92 -1.22 -5.50 -4.74
N ALA A 93 -2.25 -6.13 -4.16
CA ALA A 93 -3.45 -5.43 -3.73
C ALA A 93 -4.01 -6.01 -2.43
N ALA A 94 -4.82 -5.23 -1.72
CA ALA A 94 -5.68 -5.69 -0.64
C ALA A 94 -6.99 -4.89 -0.59
N PRO A 95 -8.12 -5.50 -0.21
CA PRO A 95 -9.33 -4.78 0.20
C PRO A 95 -9.07 -3.93 1.44
N LEU A 96 -9.70 -2.75 1.54
CA LEU A 96 -9.50 -1.84 2.68
C LEU A 96 -9.72 -2.50 4.05
N ILE A 97 -10.75 -3.35 4.14
CA ILE A 97 -11.13 -4.01 5.40
C ILE A 97 -9.99 -4.85 6.01
N GLN A 98 -9.03 -5.32 5.20
CA GLN A 98 -7.95 -6.17 5.70
C GLN A 98 -6.93 -5.43 6.57
N TYR A 99 -6.84 -4.10 6.49
CA TYR A 99 -5.86 -3.33 7.26
C TYR A 99 -6.46 -2.18 8.06
N ASN A 100 -7.79 -1.96 8.06
CA ASN A 100 -8.41 -0.85 8.82
C ASN A 100 -7.98 -0.82 10.29
N GLU A 101 -8.12 -1.94 11.01
CA GLU A 101 -7.75 -2.01 12.43
C GLU A 101 -6.25 -1.71 12.66
N MET A 102 -5.39 -2.24 11.78
CA MET A 102 -3.94 -2.01 11.86
C MET A 102 -3.59 -0.56 11.56
N VAL A 103 -4.20 0.03 10.53
CA VAL A 103 -3.99 1.43 10.13
C VAL A 103 -4.47 2.34 11.26
N GLU A 104 -5.67 2.16 11.78
CA GLU A 104 -6.19 2.91 12.92
C GLU A 104 -5.25 2.81 14.12
N THR A 105 -4.76 1.61 14.44
CA THR A 105 -3.78 1.39 15.52
C THR A 105 -2.48 2.17 15.28
N ILE A 106 -1.95 2.17 14.05
CA ILE A 106 -0.73 2.91 13.71
C ILE A 106 -0.97 4.42 13.82
N ILE A 107 -2.09 4.92 13.29
CA ILE A 107 -2.47 6.33 13.33
C ILE A 107 -2.62 6.82 14.79
N GLU A 108 -3.27 6.05 15.65
CA GLU A 108 -3.42 6.39 17.07
C GLU A 108 -2.07 6.44 17.81
N LYS A 109 -1.13 5.54 17.48
CA LYS A 109 0.23 5.59 18.03
C LYS A 109 0.97 6.86 17.60
N ILE A 110 0.82 7.28 16.35
CA ILE A 110 1.46 8.49 15.80
C ILE A 110 0.89 9.75 16.48
N LYS A 111 -0.45 9.83 16.62
CA LYS A 111 -1.11 10.94 17.33
C LYS A 111 -0.61 11.07 18.77
N LYS A 112 -0.50 9.96 19.49
CA LYS A 112 0.04 9.94 20.87
C LYS A 112 1.52 10.35 20.95
N ALA A 113 2.28 10.11 19.89
CA ALA A 113 3.67 10.55 19.79
C ALA A 113 3.82 12.03 19.40
N GLY A 114 2.72 12.76 19.18
CA GLY A 114 2.71 14.20 18.87
C GLY A 114 3.19 14.55 17.46
N SER A 115 3.23 13.59 16.53
CA SER A 115 3.87 13.75 15.22
C SER A 115 2.90 13.87 14.02
N TYR A 116 1.59 13.90 14.27
CA TYR A 116 0.58 14.03 13.20
C TYR A 116 -0.70 14.71 13.70
N SER A 117 -1.00 15.91 13.18
CA SER A 117 -2.28 16.60 13.33
C SER A 117 -3.14 16.36 12.08
N VAL A 118 -4.42 16.10 12.30
CA VAL A 118 -5.43 15.97 11.24
C VAL A 118 -6.15 17.31 11.16
N ASP A 119 -5.51 18.28 10.53
CA ASP A 119 -6.17 19.54 10.17
C ASP A 119 -6.86 19.39 8.80
#